data_AF-A0A353C2D4-F1
#
_entry.id   AF-A0A353C2D4-F1
#
_cell.length_a   1.000
_cell.length_b   1.000
_cell.length_c   1.000
_cell.angle_alpha   90.00
_cell.angle_beta   90.00
_cell.angle_gamma   90.00
#
_symmetry.space_group_name_H-M   'P 1'
#
loop_
_entity.id
_entity.type
_entity.pdbx_description
1 polymer ?
#
loop_
_entity_poly.entity_id
_entity_poly.type
_entity_poly.pdbx_seq_one_letter_code
_entity_poly.pdbx_strand_id
1 'polypeptide(L)'
;MISVNNLSFKYPSGVEVLNDISFTIPKGAFVALIGQNGAGKTTLLKQFNSLLRPTTGRVLIAGIDTSSATTGKLAQKVGFLFQNPDHQIFMANVEREIGFGPKNLGLSK
;
A
#
# COMPACT_ATOMS: atom_id res chain seq x y z
N MET A 1 6.11 8.56 -8.42
CA MET A 1 5.62 7.74 -9.53
C MET A 1 5.32 6.36 -9.00
N ILE A 2 4.18 5.80 -9.39
CA ILE A 2 3.79 4.41 -9.13
C ILE A 2 3.72 3.72 -10.48
N SER A 3 4.34 2.54 -10.62
CA SER A 3 4.28 1.75 -11.85
C SER A 3 3.84 0.33 -11.50
N VAL A 4 2.82 -0.15 -12.20
CA VAL A 4 2.24 -1.48 -12.06
C VAL A 4 2.35 -2.16 -13.42
N ASN A 5 3.02 -3.31 -13.47
CA ASN A 5 3.30 -4.03 -14.71
C ASN A 5 2.87 -5.50 -14.57
N ASN A 6 1.88 -5.90 -15.36
CA ASN A 6 1.34 -7.27 -15.44
C ASN A 6 1.02 -7.87 -14.07
N LEU A 7 0.44 -7.05 -13.18
CA LEU A 7 0.18 -7.44 -11.80
C LEU A 7 -0.98 -8.44 -11.74
N SER A 8 -0.68 -9.64 -11.26
CA SER A 8 -1.69 -10.59 -10.80
C SER A 8 -1.46 -10.96 -9.35
N PHE A 9 -2.56 -11.23 -8.64
CA PHE A 9 -2.51 -11.61 -7.23
C PHE A 9 -3.62 -12.59 -6.88
N LYS A 10 -3.22 -13.63 -6.15
CA LYS A 10 -4.08 -14.68 -5.63
C LYS A 10 -3.87 -14.83 -4.13
N TYR A 11 -4.97 -14.86 -3.37
CA TYR A 11 -4.91 -15.16 -1.93
C TYR A 11 -4.56 -16.64 -1.71
N PRO A 12 -4.02 -17.00 -0.53
CA PRO A 12 -3.71 -18.40 -0.19
C PRO A 12 -4.90 -19.36 -0.35
N SER A 13 -6.13 -18.84 -0.25
CA SER A 13 -7.37 -19.60 -0.45
C SER A 13 -7.58 -20.13 -1.87
N GLY A 14 -6.80 -19.69 -2.86
CA GLY A 14 -7.02 -20.10 -4.24
C GLY A 14 -7.61 -19.00 -5.14
N VAL A 15 -8.18 -17.95 -4.55
CA VAL A 15 -8.96 -16.94 -5.28
C VAL A 15 -8.04 -15.90 -5.90
N GLU A 16 -8.04 -15.82 -7.24
CA GLU A 16 -7.40 -14.72 -7.98
C GLU A 16 -8.26 -13.46 -7.87
N VAL A 17 -7.64 -12.35 -7.48
CA VAL A 17 -8.33 -11.07 -7.20
C VAL A 17 -7.83 -9.94 -8.09
N LEU A 18 -6.57 -9.99 -8.51
CA LEU A 18 -5.99 -9.09 -9.51
C LEU A 18 -5.50 -9.93 -10.67
N ASN A 19 -5.80 -9.52 -11.90
CA ASN A 19 -5.48 -10.26 -13.12
C ASN A 19 -4.90 -9.30 -14.17
N ASP A 20 -3.62 -9.46 -14.47
CA ASP A 20 -2.85 -8.76 -15.52
C ASP A 20 -3.05 -7.23 -15.57
N ILE A 21 -3.00 -6.59 -14.42
CA ILE A 21 -3.22 -5.14 -14.32
C ILE A 21 -1.93 -4.39 -14.66
N SER A 22 -2.00 -3.42 -15.58
CA SER A 22 -0.87 -2.54 -15.94
C SER A 22 -1.29 -1.08 -16.01
N PHE A 23 -0.60 -0.20 -15.28
CA PHE A 23 -0.79 1.24 -15.35
C PHE A 23 0.36 2.00 -14.66
N THR A 24 0.43 3.32 -14.89
CA THR A 24 1.37 4.21 -14.21
C THR A 24 0.64 5.42 -13.65
N ILE A 25 0.98 5.81 -12.42
CA ILE A 25 0.51 7.05 -11.79
C ILE A 25 1.71 8.01 -11.68
N PRO A 26 1.67 9.16 -12.37
CA PRO A 26 2.75 10.14 -12.31
C PRO A 26 2.83 10.81 -10.95
N LYS A 27 4.00 11.39 -10.64
CA LYS A 27 4.19 12.15 -9.39
C LYS A 27 3.25 13.37 -9.39
N GLY A 28 2.58 13.63 -8.27
CA GLY A 28 1.68 14.77 -8.11
C GLY A 28 0.25 14.54 -8.61
N ALA A 29 -0.05 13.37 -9.17
CA ALA A 29 -1.40 13.05 -9.61
C ALA A 29 -2.36 12.81 -8.44
N PHE A 30 -3.60 13.27 -8.59
CA PHE A 30 -4.73 12.88 -7.77
C PHE A 30 -5.59 11.89 -8.55
N VAL A 31 -5.71 10.65 -8.06
CA VAL A 31 -6.33 9.54 -8.79
C VAL A 31 -7.40 8.89 -7.93
N ALA A 32 -8.57 8.66 -8.52
CA ALA A 32 -9.63 7.86 -7.93
C ALA A 32 -9.61 6.43 -8.49
N LEU A 33 -9.68 5.44 -7.60
CA LEU A 33 -9.87 4.03 -7.96
C LEU A 33 -11.31 3.63 -7.63
N ILE A 34 -12.12 3.42 -8.67
CA ILE A 34 -13.55 3.13 -8.55
C ILE A 34 -13.84 1.72 -9.05
N GLY A 35 -14.82 1.06 -8.45
CA GLY A 35 -15.24 -0.29 -8.84
C GLY A 35 -16.18 -0.88 -7.81
N GLN A 36 -16.86 -1.97 -8.15
CA GLN A 36 -17.80 -2.65 -7.25
C GLN A 36 -17.10 -3.23 -6.01
N ASN A 37 -17.86 -3.55 -4.97
CA ASN A 37 -17.33 -4.30 -3.84
C ASN A 37 -16.82 -5.66 -4.32
N GLY A 38 -15.68 -6.09 -3.80
CA GLY A 38 -15.00 -7.30 -4.25
C GLY A 38 -14.11 -7.15 -5.50
N ALA A 39 -14.13 -6.01 -6.21
CA ALA A 39 -13.31 -5.79 -7.40
C ALA A 39 -11.78 -5.68 -7.16
N GLY A 40 -11.28 -6.06 -5.99
CA GLY A 40 -9.84 -6.05 -5.70
C GLY A 40 -9.23 -4.69 -5.35
N LYS A 41 -10.02 -3.61 -5.20
CA LYS A 41 -9.50 -2.25 -4.91
C LYS A 41 -8.54 -2.20 -3.71
N THR A 42 -8.98 -2.70 -2.56
CA THR A 42 -8.17 -2.73 -1.35
C THR A 42 -6.98 -3.66 -1.50
N THR A 43 -7.14 -4.77 -2.23
CA THR A 43 -6.07 -5.71 -2.54
C THR A 43 -4.99 -5.05 -3.37
N LEU A 44 -5.35 -4.25 -4.39
CA LEU A 44 -4.43 -3.45 -5.19
C LEU A 44 -3.69 -2.42 -4.35
N LEU A 45 -4.40 -1.63 -3.54
CA LEU A 45 -3.75 -0.61 -2.70
C LEU A 45 -2.78 -1.22 -1.67
N LYS A 46 -3.08 -2.43 -1.15
CA LYS A 46 -2.16 -3.17 -0.27
C LYS A 46 -0.89 -3.67 -0.95
N GLN A 47 -0.85 -3.74 -2.29
CA GLN A 47 0.39 -4.02 -3.02
C GLN A 47 1.38 -2.85 -2.94
N PHE A 48 0.87 -1.62 -2.79
CA PHE A 48 1.70 -0.41 -2.84
C PHE A 48 2.52 -0.21 -1.56
N ASN A 49 2.06 -0.71 -0.42
CA ASN A 49 2.79 -0.64 0.84
C ASN A 49 3.41 -1.99 1.27
N SER A 50 3.47 -2.97 0.36
CA SER A 50 3.95 -4.33 0.63
C SER A 50 3.19 -5.06 1.77
N LEU A 51 1.94 -4.68 2.07
CA LEU A 51 1.09 -5.51 2.93
C LEU A 51 0.64 -6.80 2.22
N LEU A 52 0.57 -6.75 0.88
CA LEU A 52 0.48 -7.91 0.01
C LEU A 52 1.60 -7.81 -1.02
N ARG A 53 2.00 -8.97 -1.56
CA ARG A 53 3.02 -9.07 -2.61
C ARG A 53 2.41 -9.65 -3.88
N PRO A 54 2.85 -9.24 -5.08
CA PRO A 54 2.35 -9.80 -6.32
C PRO A 54 2.57 -11.32 -6.38
N THR A 55 1.63 -12.05 -6.99
CA THR A 55 1.87 -13.45 -7.39
C THR A 55 2.72 -13.47 -8.65
N THR A 56 2.41 -12.58 -9.60
CA THR A 56 3.19 -12.31 -10.81
C THR A 56 3.18 -10.82 -11.11
N GLY A 57 4.11 -10.38 -11.98
CA GLY A 57 4.27 -8.97 -12.31
C GLY A 57 5.03 -8.19 -11.26
N ARG A 58 5.04 -6.86 -11.39
CA ARG A 58 5.81 -5.96 -10.53
C ARG A 58 5.06 -4.69 -10.20
N VAL A 59 5.27 -4.22 -8.98
CA VAL A 59 4.79 -2.92 -8.50
C VAL A 59 6.00 -2.12 -8.02
N LEU A 60 6.19 -0.93 -8.56
CA LEU A 60 7.27 -0.03 -8.17
C LEU A 60 6.70 1.26 -7.59
N ILE A 61 7.18 1.62 -6.40
CA ILE A 61 6.87 2.89 -5.73
C ILE A 61 8.12 3.72 -5.65
N ALA A 62 8.14 4.86 -6.34
CA ALA A 62 9.31 5.74 -6.40
C ALA A 62 10.60 4.98 -6.78
N GLY A 63 10.49 4.01 -7.70
CA GLY A 63 11.59 3.16 -8.16
C GLY A 63 11.89 1.94 -7.28
N ILE A 64 11.21 1.78 -6.14
CA ILE A 64 11.41 0.65 -5.22
C ILE A 64 10.42 -0.46 -5.57
N ASP A 65 10.92 -1.66 -5.88
CA ASP A 65 10.07 -2.85 -6.08
C ASP A 65 9.49 -3.32 -4.75
N THR A 66 8.15 -3.35 -4.65
CA THR A 66 7.44 -3.66 -3.41
C THR A 66 7.57 -5.13 -2.97
N SER A 67 7.93 -6.05 -3.88
CA SER A 67 8.18 -7.45 -3.53
C SER A 67 9.48 -7.64 -2.73
N SER A 68 10.45 -6.74 -2.91
CA SER A 68 11.78 -6.79 -2.29
C SER A 68 11.92 -5.91 -1.05
N ALA A 69 11.05 -4.91 -0.90
CA ALA A 69 11.06 -4.00 0.23
C ALA A 69 10.27 -4.54 1.43
N THR A 70 10.67 -4.13 2.64
CA THR A 70 9.84 -4.33 3.83
C THR A 70 8.75 -3.26 3.91
N THR A 71 7.63 -3.58 4.56
CA THR A 71 6.57 -2.59 4.84
C THR A 71 7.12 -1.37 5.58
N GLY A 72 8.03 -1.56 6.55
CA GLY A 72 8.67 -0.46 7.27
C GLY A 72 9.51 0.46 6.38
N LYS A 73 10.23 -0.10 5.39
CA LYS A 73 10.97 0.70 4.41
C LYS A 73 10.03 1.48 3.49
N LEU A 74 8.95 0.86 3.04
CA LEU A 74 7.95 1.51 2.19
C LEU A 74 7.11 2.54 2.94
N ALA A 75 6.89 2.39 4.24
CA ALA A 75 6.16 3.35 5.06
C ALA A 75 6.79 4.76 5.05
N GLN A 76 8.10 4.86 4.75
CA GLN A 76 8.80 6.13 4.54
C GLN A 76 8.38 6.86 3.25
N LYS A 77 7.70 6.17 2.33
CA LYS A 77 7.28 6.66 1.02
C LYS A 77 5.77 6.59 0.80
N VAL A 78 5.08 5.70 1.51
CA VAL A 78 3.65 5.42 1.33
C VAL A 78 2.94 5.59 2.67
N GLY A 79 2.13 6.63 2.78
CA GLY A 79 1.07 6.70 3.79
C GLY A 79 -0.12 5.85 3.34
N PHE A 80 -0.70 5.09 4.27
CA PHE A 80 -1.86 4.25 4.00
C PHE A 80 -2.90 4.48 5.08
N LEU A 81 -4.13 4.79 4.68
CA LEU A 81 -5.27 4.92 5.58
C LEU A 81 -6.18 3.71 5.41
N PHE A 82 -6.47 3.04 6.52
CA PHE A 82 -7.38 1.90 6.51
C PHE A 82 -8.83 2.36 6.36
N GLN A 83 -9.68 1.48 5.81
CA GLN A 83 -11.10 1.77 5.63
C GLN A 83 -11.82 1.97 6.97
N ASN A 84 -11.45 1.19 8.00
CA ASN A 84 -11.93 1.38 9.36
C ASN A 84 -10.87 2.13 10.19
N PRO A 85 -11.15 3.35 10.67
CA PRO A 85 -10.21 4.12 11.48
C PRO A 85 -9.87 3.42 12.81
N ASP A 86 -10.78 2.63 13.38
CA ASP A 86 -10.55 1.92 14.66
C ASP A 86 -9.42 0.90 14.55
N HIS A 87 -9.08 0.45 13.34
CA HIS A 87 -7.97 -0.47 13.12
C HIS A 87 -6.60 0.23 13.09
N GLN A 88 -6.59 1.57 13.08
CA GLN A 88 -5.37 2.36 12.91
C GLN A 88 -5.04 3.22 14.13
N ILE A 89 -5.98 3.43 15.06
CA ILE A 89 -5.77 4.16 16.30
C ILE A 89 -5.45 3.17 17.42
N PHE A 90 -4.31 3.32 18.08
CA PHE A 90 -3.84 2.35 19.09
C PHE A 90 -3.07 2.99 20.24
N MET A 91 -2.89 4.31 20.23
CA MET A 91 -2.23 5.04 21.32
C MET A 91 -3.25 5.61 22.32
N ALA A 92 -2.81 5.78 23.56
CA ALA A 92 -3.64 6.28 24.65
C ALA A 92 -4.07 7.76 24.51
N ASN A 93 -3.39 8.54 23.65
CA ASN A 93 -3.76 9.93 23.39
C ASN A 93 -3.28 10.42 22.02
N VAL A 94 -3.84 11.54 21.58
CA VAL A 94 -3.60 12.15 20.26
C VAL A 94 -2.12 12.51 20.03
N GLU A 95 -1.45 13.09 21.03
CA GLU A 95 -0.02 13.45 20.91
C GLU A 95 0.83 12.21 20.60
N ARG A 96 0.58 11.09 21.30
CA ARG A 96 1.29 9.84 21.10
C ARG A 96 0.95 9.18 19.77
N GLU A 97 -0.30 9.24 19.35
CA GLU A 97 -0.76 8.71 18.04
C GLU A 97 -0.04 9.42 16.89
N ILE A 98 -0.08 10.76 16.85
CA ILE A 98 0.59 11.56 15.81
C ILE A 98 2.11 11.38 15.86
N GLY A 99 2.68 11.28 17.07
CA GLY A 99 4.12 11.11 17.27
C GLY A 99 4.66 9.72 16.91
N PHE A 100 3.81 8.69 16.77
CA PHE A 100 4.26 7.31 16.58
C PHE A 100 5.10 7.14 15.31
N GLY A 101 4.58 7.60 14.16
CA GLY A 101 5.28 7.50 12.87
C GLY A 101 6.65 8.18 12.89
N PRO A 102 6.71 9.51 13.15
CA PRO A 102 7.97 10.25 13.19
C PRO A 102 9.02 9.66 14.14
N LYS A 103 8.62 9.22 15.34
CA LYS A 103 9.54 8.60 16.32
C LYS A 103 10.13 7.29 15.80
N ASN A 104 9.33 6.44 15.16
CA ASN A 104 9.82 5.19 14.55
C ASN A 104 10.74 5.43 13.35
N LEU A 105 10.70 6.64 12.76
CA LEU A 105 11.63 7.08 11.73
C LEU A 105 12.90 7.73 12.29
N GLY A 106 13.04 7.81 13.62
CA GLY A 106 14.18 8.45 14.28
C GLY A 106 14.16 9.97 14.23
N LEU A 107 13.02 10.59 13.90
CA LEU A 107 12.88 12.04 13.93
C LEU A 107 12.70 12.50 15.37
N SER A 108 13.57 13.41 15.82
CA SER A 108 13.39 14.10 17.10
C SER A 108 12.26 15.11 17.02
N LYS A 109 11.66 15.44 18.18
CA LYS A 109 10.73 16.56 18.31
C LYS A 109 11.34 17.85 17.76
#